data_AF-A0A968M3Z5-F1
#
_entry.id   AF-A0A968M3Z5-F1
#
_cell.length_a   1.000
_cell.length_b   1.000
_cell.length_c   1.000
_cell.angle_alpha   90.00
_cell.angle_beta   90.00
_cell.angle_gamma   90.00
#
_symmetry.space_group_name_H-M   'P 1'
#
loop_
_entity.id
_entity.type
_entity.pdbx_description
1 polymer ?
#
loop_
_entity_poly.entity_id
_entity_poly.type
_entity_poly.pdbx_seq_one_letter_code
_entity_poly.pdbx_strand_id
1 'polypeptide(L)'
;MAAIALESSDPCQLDGLTLPNPGEADPGRRAQLRQALHQGQSGRDLLLAAETVKMTLTANPHLTEWRGTVGEMPVVVLRREFDSQILQPYVQRINREINLLLSTSGLLAEDVAQIWLTGETSHQPTLLNWLQQKFPQTERFALDETALASGLAVAPRYRHLLDLGRQQYSDYFLLYEICRLNPKTPFHVNRLLQQLQARGINIKTCRDRILDLLQGEMPRGLLPWLEPEGAIVAADPALGAELCRGRLFELETDGSYRPNVKKLQQLRAYLQTLLAQMQQSFEEPAVFPDLLVEGSP
;
A
#
# COMPACT_ATOMS: atom_id res chain seq x y z
N MET A 1 17.89 17.29 -10.29
CA MET A 1 19.21 16.66 -10.19
C MET A 1 20.05 17.44 -9.20
N ALA A 2 19.77 17.31 -7.90
CA ALA A 2 20.77 17.66 -6.89
C ALA A 2 21.98 16.75 -7.13
N ALA A 3 23.00 17.30 -7.79
CA ALA A 3 24.26 16.61 -8.02
C ALA A 3 24.99 16.59 -6.68
N ILE A 4 24.86 15.49 -5.94
CA ILE A 4 25.89 15.10 -5.00
C ILE A 4 27.11 14.85 -5.89
N ALA A 5 28.07 15.76 -5.87
CA ALA A 5 29.35 15.57 -6.53
C ALA A 5 30.06 14.41 -5.81
N LEU A 6 29.79 13.18 -6.26
CA LEU A 6 30.49 11.97 -5.85
C LEU A 6 31.83 11.95 -6.61
N GLU A 7 32.78 12.78 -6.20
CA GLU A 7 34.16 12.64 -6.67
C GLU A 7 34.87 11.53 -5.87
N SER A 8 35.16 10.44 -6.58
CA SER A 8 36.06 9.32 -6.25
C SER A 8 35.79 8.53 -4.96
N SER A 9 35.35 7.28 -5.15
CA SER A 9 34.85 6.30 -4.17
C SER A 9 33.43 6.62 -3.69
N ASP A 10 32.42 6.02 -4.33
CA ASP A 10 31.06 5.98 -3.78
C ASP A 10 31.11 5.17 -2.47
N PRO A 11 31.08 5.80 -1.29
CA PRO A 11 31.24 5.07 -0.03
C PRO A 11 30.00 4.25 0.31
N CYS A 12 28.89 4.47 -0.41
CA CYS A 12 27.65 3.73 -0.28
C CYS A 12 27.52 2.61 -1.33
N GLN A 13 28.49 2.46 -2.25
CA GLN A 13 28.52 1.42 -3.30
C GLN A 13 27.19 1.32 -4.06
N LEU A 14 26.62 2.46 -4.45
CA LEU A 14 25.38 2.57 -5.22
C LEU A 14 25.62 2.38 -6.72
N ASP A 15 26.86 2.13 -7.14
CA ASP A 15 27.24 1.80 -8.51
C ASP A 15 26.36 0.65 -9.07
N GLY A 16 25.69 0.92 -10.19
CA GLY A 16 24.80 -0.05 -10.85
C GLY A 16 23.34 0.01 -10.41
N LEU A 17 22.98 0.82 -9.40
CA LEU A 17 21.58 1.06 -9.04
C LEU A 17 20.99 2.22 -9.84
N THR A 18 19.76 2.02 -10.33
CA THR A 18 18.97 3.14 -10.87
C THR A 18 18.28 3.86 -9.72
N LEU A 19 18.77 5.05 -9.37
CA LEU A 19 18.25 5.83 -8.25
C LEU A 19 16.77 6.23 -8.48
N PRO A 20 15.94 6.27 -7.42
CA PRO A 20 14.57 6.77 -7.49
C PRO A 20 14.56 8.27 -7.78
N ASN A 21 13.50 8.75 -8.42
CA ASN A 21 13.32 10.18 -8.61
C ASN A 21 13.02 10.86 -7.26
N PRO A 22 13.65 12.02 -6.97
CA PRO A 22 13.32 12.81 -5.77
C PRO A 22 11.82 13.12 -5.71
N GLY A 23 11.23 13.04 -4.52
CA GLY A 23 9.81 13.35 -4.27
C GLY A 23 8.79 12.33 -4.82
N GLU A 24 9.17 11.47 -5.76
CA GLU A 24 8.29 10.46 -6.36
C GLU A 24 8.18 9.17 -5.53
N ALA A 25 7.11 8.41 -5.76
CA ALA A 25 6.86 7.14 -5.06
C ALA A 25 7.97 6.12 -5.30
N ASP A 26 8.25 5.85 -6.58
CA ASP A 26 9.19 4.86 -7.11
C ASP A 26 9.44 3.64 -6.19
N PRO A 27 8.38 2.92 -5.77
CA PRO A 27 8.45 1.90 -4.72
C PRO A 27 9.56 0.86 -4.94
N GLY A 28 9.68 0.31 -6.15
CA GLY A 28 10.73 -0.66 -6.50
C GLY A 28 12.16 -0.10 -6.38
N ARG A 29 12.42 1.07 -6.97
CA ARG A 29 13.75 1.71 -6.90
C ARG A 29 14.09 2.14 -5.47
N ARG A 30 13.10 2.63 -4.71
CA ARG A 30 13.28 2.97 -3.29
C ARG A 30 13.55 1.74 -2.43
N ALA A 31 12.87 0.63 -2.69
CA ALA A 31 13.10 -0.62 -1.99
C ALA A 31 14.53 -1.13 -2.22
N GLN A 32 15.00 -1.12 -3.48
CA GLN A 32 16.37 -1.49 -3.85
C GLN A 32 17.41 -0.55 -3.22
N LEU A 33 17.22 0.75 -3.33
CA LEU A 33 18.12 1.74 -2.72
C LEU A 33 18.19 1.54 -1.20
N ARG A 34 17.05 1.37 -0.53
CA ARG A 34 16.99 1.12 0.91
C ARG A 34 17.74 -0.17 1.28
N GLN A 35 17.53 -1.26 0.53
CA GLN A 35 18.23 -2.52 0.76
C GLN A 35 19.74 -2.34 0.63
N ALA A 36 20.22 -1.64 -0.39
CA ALA A 36 21.64 -1.35 -0.58
C ALA A 36 22.23 -0.50 0.55
N LEU A 37 21.55 0.59 0.94
CA LEU A 37 22.00 1.47 2.00
C LEU A 37 22.12 0.78 3.37
N HIS A 38 21.29 -0.23 3.64
CA HIS A 38 21.39 -1.00 4.90
C HIS A 38 22.56 -1.99 4.94
N GLN A 39 23.19 -2.32 3.81
CA GLN A 39 24.29 -3.29 3.74
C GLN A 39 25.60 -2.76 4.35
N GLY A 40 25.87 -1.46 4.22
CA GLY A 40 27.11 -0.83 4.69
C GLY A 40 26.88 0.23 5.78
N GLN A 41 27.95 0.59 6.50
CA GLN A 41 27.89 1.64 7.52
C GLN A 41 27.62 3.02 6.89
N SER A 42 28.34 3.39 5.83
CA SER A 42 28.16 4.69 5.14
C SER A 42 26.72 4.89 4.65
N GLY A 43 26.06 3.82 4.18
CA GLY A 43 24.67 3.88 3.75
C GLY A 43 23.69 4.10 4.90
N ARG A 44 23.96 3.53 6.08
CA ARG A 44 23.21 3.80 7.31
C ARG A 44 23.44 5.23 7.81
N ASP A 45 24.68 5.72 7.73
CA ASP A 45 25.01 7.11 8.06
C ASP A 45 24.29 8.08 7.12
N LEU A 46 24.16 7.74 5.83
CA LEU A 46 23.38 8.53 4.87
C LEU A 46 21.89 8.55 5.21
N LEU A 47 21.31 7.42 5.64
CA LEU A 47 19.91 7.35 6.08
C LEU A 47 19.67 8.22 7.31
N LEU A 48 20.58 8.17 8.30
CA LEU A 48 20.52 9.01 9.50
C LEU A 48 20.67 10.50 9.17
N ALA A 49 21.59 10.86 8.26
CA ALA A 49 21.74 12.23 7.78
C ALA A 49 20.48 12.72 7.06
N ALA A 50 19.87 11.89 6.21
CA ALA A 50 18.63 12.22 5.52
C ALA A 50 17.44 12.43 6.49
N GLU A 51 17.34 11.62 7.54
CA GLU A 51 16.37 11.81 8.61
C GLU A 51 16.62 13.12 9.37
N THR A 52 17.88 13.41 9.71
CA THR A 52 18.27 14.66 10.38
C THR A 52 17.95 15.88 9.53
N VAL A 53 18.20 15.82 8.21
CA VAL A 53 17.83 16.86 7.24
C VAL A 53 16.32 17.09 7.26
N LYS A 54 15.53 16.01 7.13
CA LYS A 54 14.06 16.05 7.20
C LYS A 54 13.63 16.78 8.48
N MET A 55 14.06 16.31 9.63
CA MET A 55 13.66 16.86 10.93
C MET A 55 14.10 18.32 11.11
N THR A 56 15.36 18.64 10.79
CA THR A 56 15.92 19.98 11.02
C THR A 56 15.26 21.04 10.14
N LEU A 57 15.08 20.75 8.84
CA LEU A 57 14.43 21.69 7.92
C LEU A 57 12.92 21.83 8.23
N THR A 58 12.29 20.79 8.77
CA THR A 58 10.90 20.87 9.23
C THR A 58 10.75 21.78 10.43
N ALA A 59 11.58 21.55 11.46
CA ALA A 59 11.53 22.29 12.73
C ALA A 59 11.98 23.75 12.59
N ASN A 60 12.82 24.07 11.59
CA ASN A 60 13.37 25.41 11.37
C ASN A 60 13.00 25.95 9.98
N PRO A 61 11.78 26.50 9.77
CA PRO A 61 11.33 26.99 8.47
C PRO A 61 12.19 28.11 7.87
N HIS A 62 12.90 28.86 8.71
CA HIS A 62 13.77 29.97 8.28
C HIS A 62 15.18 29.53 7.84
N LEU A 63 15.55 28.27 8.09
CA LEU A 63 16.86 27.76 7.73
C LEU A 63 16.95 27.58 6.21
N THR A 64 17.94 28.22 5.57
CA THR A 64 18.13 28.18 4.11
C THR A 64 18.92 26.97 3.63
N GLU A 65 19.70 26.35 4.51
CA GLU A 65 20.51 25.17 4.21
C GLU A 65 20.80 24.36 5.47
N TRP A 66 20.93 23.05 5.30
CA TRP A 66 21.47 22.15 6.32
C TRP A 66 22.88 21.75 5.91
N ARG A 67 23.79 21.66 6.88
CA ARG A 67 25.16 21.18 6.70
C ARG A 67 25.45 20.07 7.69
N GLY A 68 26.09 19.01 7.23
CA GLY A 68 26.53 17.91 8.08
C GLY A 68 27.51 17.01 7.35
N THR A 69 27.68 15.79 7.85
CA THR A 69 28.60 14.81 7.27
C THR A 69 27.93 13.45 7.12
N VAL A 70 28.39 12.68 6.13
CA VAL A 70 28.06 11.27 5.94
C VAL A 70 29.38 10.52 5.90
N GLY A 71 29.71 9.82 6.99
CA GLY A 71 31.09 9.43 7.26
C GLY A 71 31.99 10.66 7.30
N GLU A 72 33.05 10.67 6.49
CA GLU A 72 33.98 11.80 6.35
C GLU A 72 33.57 12.80 5.26
N MET A 73 32.47 12.54 4.52
CA MET A 73 32.06 13.42 3.42
C MET A 73 31.20 14.57 3.92
N PRO A 74 31.56 15.84 3.66
CA PRO A 74 30.70 16.97 3.95
C PRO A 74 29.50 16.99 2.99
N VAL A 75 28.30 17.18 3.54
CA VAL A 75 27.05 17.26 2.79
C VAL A 75 26.35 18.57 3.10
N VAL A 76 25.86 19.24 2.05
CA VAL A 76 25.05 20.45 2.15
C VAL A 76 23.73 20.20 1.42
N VAL A 77 22.62 20.51 2.09
CA VAL A 77 21.28 20.42 1.50
C VAL A 77 20.63 21.79 1.54
N LEU A 78 20.35 22.36 0.37
CA LEU A 78 19.67 23.64 0.26
C LEU A 78 18.17 23.48 0.48
N ARG A 79 17.57 24.36 1.28
CA ARG A 79 16.12 24.37 1.55
C ARG A 79 15.31 24.45 0.25
N ARG A 80 15.73 25.32 -0.66
CA ARG A 80 15.08 25.49 -1.98
C ARG A 80 15.05 24.18 -2.78
N GLU A 81 16.12 23.40 -2.73
CA GLU A 81 16.20 22.12 -3.44
C GLU A 81 15.36 21.05 -2.76
N PHE A 82 15.42 20.97 -1.43
CA PHE A 82 14.56 20.10 -0.64
C PHE A 82 13.07 20.37 -0.91
N ASP A 83 12.67 21.63 -0.90
CA ASP A 83 11.28 22.03 -1.14
C ASP A 83 10.84 21.70 -2.58
N SER A 84 11.63 22.11 -3.58
CA SER A 84 11.26 21.95 -5.00
C SER A 84 11.39 20.51 -5.52
N GLN A 85 12.36 19.74 -5.05
CA GLN A 85 12.62 18.38 -5.55
C GLN A 85 11.93 17.29 -4.71
N ILE A 86 11.56 17.57 -3.45
CA ILE A 86 10.98 16.54 -2.56
C ILE A 86 9.58 16.94 -2.09
N LEU A 87 9.43 18.08 -1.40
CA LEU A 87 8.15 18.43 -0.79
C LEU A 87 7.08 18.80 -1.82
N GLN A 88 7.42 19.56 -2.86
CA GLN A 88 6.45 19.97 -3.87
C GLN A 88 5.88 18.78 -4.67
N PRO A 89 6.70 17.84 -5.20
CA PRO A 89 6.17 16.63 -5.82
C PRO A 89 5.32 15.78 -4.86
N TYR A 90 5.76 15.66 -3.60
CA TYR A 90 5.01 14.95 -2.56
C TYR A 90 3.60 15.55 -2.34
N VAL A 91 3.51 16.87 -2.19
CA VAL A 91 2.22 17.58 -2.04
C VAL A 91 1.36 17.44 -3.30
N GLN A 92 1.95 17.53 -4.49
CA GLN A 92 1.20 17.32 -5.74
C GLN A 92 0.61 15.92 -5.84
N ARG A 93 1.35 14.90 -5.38
CA ARG A 93 0.84 13.54 -5.32
C ARG A 93 -0.33 13.43 -4.35
N ILE A 94 -0.20 13.92 -3.11
CA ILE A 94 -1.30 13.93 -2.14
C ILE A 94 -2.52 14.64 -2.74
N ASN A 95 -2.33 15.77 -3.44
CA ASN A 95 -3.43 16.47 -4.09
C ASN A 95 -4.17 15.61 -5.13
N ARG A 96 -3.44 14.82 -5.94
CA ARG A 96 -4.05 13.90 -6.90
C ARG A 96 -4.86 12.81 -6.21
N GLU A 97 -4.29 12.18 -5.18
CA GLU A 97 -4.96 11.12 -4.41
C GLU A 97 -6.22 11.64 -3.69
N ILE A 98 -6.14 12.81 -3.06
CA ILE A 98 -7.30 13.45 -2.42
C ILE A 98 -8.38 13.80 -3.44
N ASN A 99 -8.01 14.36 -4.59
CA ASN A 99 -8.98 14.68 -5.64
C ASN A 99 -9.67 13.43 -6.19
N LEU A 100 -8.93 12.33 -6.35
CA LEU A 100 -9.50 11.05 -6.75
C LEU A 100 -10.47 10.51 -5.69
N LEU A 101 -10.12 10.60 -4.40
CA LEU A 101 -10.99 10.20 -3.31
C LEU A 101 -12.29 11.03 -3.25
N LEU A 102 -12.17 12.35 -3.35
CA LEU A 102 -13.32 13.26 -3.36
C LEU A 102 -14.24 12.98 -4.56
N SER A 103 -13.68 12.84 -5.76
CA SER A 103 -14.47 12.59 -6.97
C SER A 103 -15.17 11.23 -6.96
N THR A 104 -14.48 10.17 -6.53
CA THR A 104 -15.07 8.83 -6.40
C THR A 104 -16.14 8.76 -5.32
N SER A 105 -16.03 9.61 -4.29
CA SER A 105 -17.04 9.72 -3.22
C SER A 105 -18.18 10.68 -3.55
N GLY A 106 -18.11 11.41 -4.68
CA GLY A 106 -19.08 12.44 -5.04
C GLY A 106 -19.07 13.67 -4.11
N LEU A 107 -17.94 13.92 -3.43
CA LEU A 107 -17.76 15.01 -2.49
C LEU A 107 -16.93 16.14 -3.11
N LEU A 108 -17.20 17.36 -2.67
CA LEU A 108 -16.39 18.55 -2.93
C LEU A 108 -15.44 18.82 -1.75
N ALA A 109 -14.44 19.67 -1.98
CA ALA A 109 -13.51 20.05 -0.91
C ALA A 109 -14.21 20.79 0.26
N GLU A 110 -15.28 21.52 -0.04
CA GLU A 110 -16.11 22.23 0.95
C GLU A 110 -16.95 21.29 1.82
N ASP A 111 -17.21 20.06 1.38
CA ASP A 111 -17.92 19.05 2.16
C ASP A 111 -17.05 18.45 3.27
N VAL A 112 -15.74 18.72 3.25
CA VAL A 112 -14.80 18.20 4.25
C VAL A 112 -14.87 19.05 5.52
N ALA A 113 -15.58 18.52 6.53
CA ALA A 113 -15.75 19.19 7.81
C ALA A 113 -14.48 19.23 8.67
N GLN A 114 -13.66 18.17 8.63
CA GLN A 114 -12.48 18.03 9.49
C GLN A 114 -11.33 17.32 8.78
N ILE A 115 -10.09 17.70 9.13
CA ILE A 115 -8.86 17.05 8.69
C ILE A 115 -8.07 16.59 9.92
N TRP A 116 -7.84 15.29 9.99
CA TRP A 116 -7.04 14.65 11.02
C TRP A 116 -5.65 14.33 10.46
N LEU A 117 -4.63 14.96 11.03
CA LEU A 117 -3.24 14.82 10.63
C LEU A 117 -2.55 13.76 11.48
N THR A 118 -1.91 12.80 10.83
CA THR A 118 -1.20 11.69 11.49
C THR A 118 0.18 11.46 10.87
N GLY A 119 1.13 11.05 11.71
CA GLY A 119 2.50 10.75 11.33
C GLY A 119 3.40 11.99 11.25
N GLU A 120 4.70 11.78 11.38
CA GLU A 120 5.70 12.86 11.49
C GLU A 120 5.70 13.85 10.32
N THR A 121 5.51 13.35 9.09
CA THR A 121 5.51 14.20 7.88
C THR A 121 4.31 15.14 7.82
N SER A 122 3.29 14.94 8.65
CA SER A 122 2.11 15.81 8.69
C SER A 122 2.41 17.21 9.22
N HIS A 123 3.52 17.38 9.96
CA HIS A 123 3.97 18.67 10.49
C HIS A 123 4.78 19.51 9.48
N GLN A 124 4.96 19.04 8.25
CA GLN A 124 5.69 19.77 7.22
C GLN A 124 5.01 21.11 6.88
N PRO A 125 5.69 22.27 7.02
CA PRO A 125 5.08 23.57 6.75
C PRO A 125 4.51 23.69 5.33
N THR A 126 5.20 23.14 4.33
CA THR A 126 4.73 23.13 2.94
C THR A 126 3.40 22.39 2.78
N LEU A 127 3.24 21.25 3.47
CA LEU A 127 2.00 20.48 3.46
C LEU A 127 0.89 21.24 4.19
N LEU A 128 1.18 21.81 5.37
CA LEU A 128 0.21 22.56 6.17
C LEU A 128 -0.32 23.80 5.44
N ASN A 129 0.56 24.52 4.75
CA ASN A 129 0.19 25.68 3.94
C ASN A 129 -0.68 25.27 2.75
N TRP A 130 -0.33 24.18 2.08
CA TRP A 130 -1.15 23.65 0.99
C TRP A 130 -2.53 23.17 1.47
N LEU A 131 -2.60 22.49 2.61
CA LEU A 131 -3.87 22.08 3.22
C LEU A 131 -4.76 23.29 3.53
N GLN A 132 -4.19 24.36 4.11
CA GLN A 132 -4.93 25.60 4.38
C GLN A 132 -5.46 26.26 3.09
N GLN A 133 -4.73 26.16 1.99
CA GLN A 133 -5.18 26.67 0.69
C GLN A 133 -6.28 25.81 0.08
N LYS A 134 -6.15 24.49 0.17
CA LYS A 134 -7.11 23.53 -0.40
C LYS A 134 -8.42 23.44 0.40
N PHE A 135 -8.33 23.59 1.72
CA PHE A 135 -9.41 23.43 2.68
C PHE A 135 -9.45 24.62 3.66
N PRO A 136 -9.82 25.83 3.20
CA PRO A 136 -9.65 27.06 3.97
C PRO A 136 -10.52 27.15 5.22
N GLN A 137 -11.70 26.51 5.21
CA GLN A 137 -12.69 26.58 6.29
C GLN A 137 -12.74 25.30 7.14
N THR A 138 -11.84 24.35 6.90
CA THR A 138 -11.87 23.04 7.54
C THR A 138 -11.05 23.03 8.81
N GLU A 139 -11.63 22.53 9.90
CA GLU A 139 -10.91 22.36 11.16
C GLU A 139 -9.82 21.28 11.03
N ARG A 140 -8.66 21.53 11.64
CA ARG A 140 -7.48 20.67 11.55
C ARG A 140 -7.05 20.22 12.92
N PHE A 141 -6.87 18.92 13.08
CA PHE A 141 -6.45 18.28 14.34
C PHE A 141 -5.19 17.47 14.10
N ALA A 142 -4.13 17.75 14.88
CA ALA A 142 -2.96 16.89 14.92
C ALA A 142 -3.23 15.74 15.90
N LEU A 143 -3.13 14.52 15.41
CA LEU A 143 -3.19 13.33 16.24
C LEU A 143 -1.82 13.07 16.87
N ASP A 144 -1.85 12.59 18.12
CA ASP A 144 -0.66 12.13 18.82
C ASP A 144 -0.02 10.93 18.10
N GLU A 145 1.29 10.73 18.29
CA GLU A 145 2.04 9.60 17.70
C GLU A 145 1.44 8.24 18.10
N THR A 146 0.85 8.15 19.30
CA THR A 146 0.21 6.93 19.80
C THR A 146 -1.24 6.79 19.37
N ALA A 147 -1.83 7.77 18.67
CA ALA A 147 -3.27 7.76 18.37
C ALA A 147 -3.70 6.55 17.53
N LEU A 148 -2.86 6.11 16.58
CA LEU A 148 -3.13 4.90 15.79
C LEU A 148 -3.08 3.63 16.64
N ALA A 149 -2.05 3.48 17.47
CA ALA A 149 -1.90 2.31 18.33
C ALA A 149 -3.02 2.26 19.39
N SER A 150 -3.34 3.40 19.99
CA SER A 150 -4.43 3.56 20.95
C SER A 150 -5.78 3.30 20.29
N GLY A 151 -6.01 3.85 19.09
CA GLY A 151 -7.19 3.60 18.27
C GLY A 151 -7.36 2.11 17.96
N LEU A 152 -6.27 1.43 17.59
CA LEU A 152 -6.28 -0.02 17.35
C LEU A 152 -6.55 -0.82 18.63
N ALA A 153 -6.00 -0.41 19.78
CA ALA A 153 -6.23 -1.06 21.06
C ALA A 153 -7.70 -0.96 21.52
N VAL A 154 -8.38 0.15 21.20
CA VAL A 154 -9.80 0.35 21.53
C VAL A 154 -10.76 -0.04 20.42
N ALA A 155 -10.28 -0.30 19.20
CA ALA A 155 -11.09 -0.69 18.04
C ALA A 155 -12.06 -1.85 18.34
N PRO A 156 -11.68 -2.91 19.10
CA PRO A 156 -12.61 -3.98 19.46
C PRO A 156 -13.82 -3.54 20.29
N ARG A 157 -13.76 -2.36 20.94
CA ARG A 157 -14.87 -1.76 21.69
C ARG A 157 -15.83 -0.95 20.81
N TYR A 158 -15.37 -0.45 19.66
CA TYR A 158 -16.16 0.36 18.73
C TYR A 158 -16.47 -0.40 17.43
N ARG A 159 -17.01 -1.62 17.58
CA ARG A 159 -17.18 -2.60 16.50
C ARG A 159 -18.02 -2.11 15.33
N HIS A 160 -19.03 -1.28 15.61
CA HIS A 160 -19.93 -0.72 14.59
C HIS A 160 -19.24 0.26 13.62
N LEU A 161 -18.04 0.75 13.97
CA LEU A 161 -17.22 1.60 13.11
C LEU A 161 -16.25 0.80 12.23
N LEU A 162 -16.10 -0.50 12.50
CA LEU A 162 -15.20 -1.37 11.73
C LEU A 162 -15.92 -1.93 10.52
N ASP A 163 -15.21 -1.99 9.39
CA ASP A 163 -15.65 -2.71 8.20
C ASP A 163 -15.48 -4.23 8.40
N LEU A 164 -16.23 -4.78 9.36
CA LEU A 164 -16.19 -6.20 9.73
C LEU A 164 -16.53 -7.08 8.53
N GLY A 165 -17.38 -6.59 7.62
CA GLY A 165 -17.73 -7.29 6.39
C GLY A 165 -16.51 -7.51 5.48
N ARG A 166 -15.68 -6.46 5.29
CA ARG A 166 -14.41 -6.61 4.55
C ARG A 166 -13.40 -7.47 5.30
N GLN A 167 -13.34 -7.40 6.63
CA GLN A 167 -12.41 -8.17 7.45
C GLN A 167 -12.76 -9.66 7.54
N GLN A 168 -14.06 -10.00 7.52
CA GLN A 168 -14.57 -11.37 7.57
C GLN A 168 -14.16 -12.17 6.32
N TYR A 169 -14.18 -11.53 5.15
CA TYR A 169 -13.85 -12.15 3.88
C TYR A 169 -12.56 -11.55 3.32
N SER A 170 -11.39 -12.11 3.61
CA SER A 170 -10.13 -11.62 3.01
C SER A 170 -10.10 -11.85 1.49
N ASP A 171 -9.33 -11.06 0.73
CA ASP A 171 -9.20 -11.25 -0.73
C ASP A 171 -8.59 -12.62 -1.06
N TYR A 172 -7.70 -13.11 -0.19
CA TYR A 172 -7.14 -14.47 -0.25
C TYR A 172 -8.22 -15.55 -0.11
N PHE A 173 -9.13 -15.39 0.86
CA PHE A 173 -10.25 -16.30 1.07
C PHE A 173 -11.20 -16.29 -0.14
N LEU A 174 -11.56 -15.10 -0.65
CA LEU A 174 -12.44 -14.98 -1.83
C LEU A 174 -11.82 -15.64 -3.07
N LEU A 175 -10.52 -15.40 -3.32
CA LEU A 175 -9.80 -16.02 -4.42
C LEU A 175 -9.74 -17.55 -4.26
N TYR A 176 -9.48 -18.03 -3.05
CA TYR A 176 -9.47 -19.45 -2.74
C TYR A 176 -10.82 -20.10 -3.01
N GLU A 177 -11.93 -19.49 -2.58
CA GLU A 177 -13.29 -19.98 -2.82
C GLU A 177 -13.65 -20.01 -4.32
N ILE A 178 -13.22 -19.00 -5.10
CA ILE A 178 -13.37 -19.02 -6.56
C ILE A 178 -12.56 -20.19 -7.17
N CYS A 179 -11.33 -20.41 -6.73
CA CYS A 179 -10.51 -21.54 -7.17
C CYS A 179 -11.11 -22.91 -6.79
N ARG A 180 -11.80 -23.02 -5.65
CA ARG A 180 -12.50 -24.25 -5.22
C ARG A 180 -13.67 -24.61 -6.12
N LEU A 181 -14.39 -23.62 -6.65
CA LEU A 181 -15.47 -23.85 -7.61
C LEU A 181 -14.97 -24.52 -8.91
N ASN A 182 -13.66 -24.42 -9.20
CA ASN A 182 -13.00 -25.08 -10.33
C ASN A 182 -13.76 -24.87 -11.66
N PRO A 183 -14.03 -23.61 -12.05
CA PRO A 183 -14.77 -23.34 -13.28
C PRO A 183 -13.96 -23.82 -14.49
N LYS A 184 -14.58 -24.64 -15.34
CA LYS A 184 -13.97 -25.20 -16.56
C LYS A 184 -14.51 -24.60 -17.86
N THR A 185 -15.65 -23.93 -17.78
CA THR A 185 -16.36 -23.34 -18.92
C THR A 185 -16.58 -21.85 -18.67
N PRO A 186 -16.80 -21.04 -19.73
CA PRO A 186 -17.22 -19.66 -19.56
C PRO A 186 -18.45 -19.53 -18.65
N PHE A 187 -18.49 -18.46 -17.85
CA PHE A 187 -19.61 -18.20 -16.93
C PHE A 187 -19.88 -16.71 -16.81
N HIS A 188 -21.15 -16.35 -16.60
CA HIS A 188 -21.52 -14.99 -16.22
C HIS A 188 -21.29 -14.76 -14.73
N VAL A 189 -20.91 -13.53 -14.36
CA VAL A 189 -20.64 -13.15 -12.97
C VAL A 189 -21.79 -13.48 -12.02
N ASN A 190 -23.05 -13.30 -12.44
CA ASN A 190 -24.21 -13.58 -11.60
C ASN A 190 -24.28 -15.06 -11.18
N ARG A 191 -23.85 -15.97 -12.06
CA ARG A 191 -23.79 -17.41 -11.74
C ARG A 191 -22.70 -17.70 -10.71
N LEU A 192 -21.53 -17.09 -10.85
CA LEU A 192 -20.46 -17.19 -9.87
C LEU A 192 -20.91 -16.68 -8.50
N LEU A 193 -21.51 -15.49 -8.45
CA LEU A 193 -22.03 -14.88 -7.23
C LEU A 193 -23.06 -15.79 -6.54
N GLN A 194 -24.01 -16.36 -7.30
CA GLN A 194 -24.98 -17.31 -6.74
C GLN A 194 -24.32 -18.57 -6.16
N GLN A 195 -23.30 -19.12 -6.84
CA GLN A 195 -22.56 -20.27 -6.35
C GLN A 195 -21.76 -19.97 -5.07
N LEU A 196 -21.13 -18.79 -4.99
CA LEU A 196 -20.42 -18.33 -3.80
C LEU A 196 -21.41 -18.05 -2.65
N GLN A 197 -22.57 -17.47 -2.94
CA GLN A 197 -23.63 -17.25 -1.96
C GLN A 197 -24.15 -18.57 -1.37
N ALA A 198 -24.34 -19.59 -2.19
CA ALA A 198 -24.73 -20.93 -1.75
C ALA A 198 -23.68 -21.59 -0.83
N ARG A 199 -22.44 -21.09 -0.83
CA ARG A 199 -21.34 -21.51 0.04
C ARG A 199 -21.17 -20.61 1.28
N GLY A 200 -22.13 -19.72 1.55
CA GLY A 200 -22.14 -18.86 2.73
C GLY A 200 -21.40 -17.52 2.57
N ILE A 201 -21.01 -17.14 1.36
CA ILE A 201 -20.37 -15.83 1.11
C ILE A 201 -21.44 -14.75 1.02
N ASN A 202 -21.28 -13.68 1.79
CA ASN A 202 -22.13 -12.50 1.70
C ASN A 202 -21.80 -11.68 0.45
N ILE A 203 -22.48 -11.98 -0.65
CA ILE A 203 -22.28 -11.30 -1.93
C ILE A 203 -22.63 -9.80 -1.90
N LYS A 204 -23.46 -9.33 -0.95
CA LYS A 204 -23.77 -7.90 -0.84
C LYS A 204 -22.53 -7.09 -0.46
N THR A 205 -21.66 -7.68 0.37
CA THR A 205 -20.41 -7.05 0.83
C THR A 205 -19.24 -7.34 -0.11
N CYS A 206 -19.22 -8.51 -0.77
CA CYS A 206 -18.03 -8.97 -1.49
C CYS A 206 -18.07 -8.75 -3.01
N ARG A 207 -19.20 -8.31 -3.58
CA ARG A 207 -19.42 -8.26 -5.03
C ARG A 207 -18.30 -7.55 -5.79
N ASP A 208 -17.96 -6.34 -5.38
CA ASP A 208 -17.00 -5.51 -6.13
C ASP A 208 -15.59 -6.12 -6.07
N ARG A 209 -15.19 -6.64 -4.92
CA ARG A 209 -13.91 -7.35 -4.75
C ARG A 209 -13.84 -8.64 -5.56
N ILE A 210 -14.94 -9.37 -5.69
CA ILE A 210 -15.02 -10.54 -6.58
C ILE A 210 -14.86 -10.10 -8.04
N LEU A 211 -15.45 -8.98 -8.44
CA LEU A 211 -15.29 -8.41 -9.78
C LEU A 211 -13.84 -7.99 -10.05
N ASP A 212 -13.17 -7.35 -9.09
CA ASP A 212 -11.76 -6.97 -9.19
C ASP A 212 -10.88 -8.22 -9.43
N LEU A 213 -11.10 -9.29 -8.67
CA LEU A 213 -10.40 -10.58 -8.86
C LEU A 213 -10.62 -11.17 -10.25
N LEU A 214 -11.85 -11.09 -10.78
CA LEU A 214 -12.16 -11.55 -12.14
C LEU A 214 -11.52 -10.66 -13.22
N GLN A 215 -11.34 -9.37 -12.95
CA GLN A 215 -10.67 -8.45 -13.87
C GLN A 215 -9.15 -8.64 -13.88
N GLY A 216 -8.59 -9.34 -12.89
CA GLY A 216 -7.18 -9.71 -12.78
C GLY A 216 -6.44 -9.02 -11.64
N GLU A 217 -7.14 -8.27 -10.79
CA GLU A 217 -6.56 -7.69 -9.58
C GLU A 217 -6.29 -8.80 -8.56
N MET A 218 -5.02 -9.14 -8.37
CA MET A 218 -4.63 -10.18 -7.42
C MET A 218 -4.56 -9.61 -5.99
N PRO A 219 -4.88 -10.43 -4.95
CA PRO A 219 -4.70 -10.01 -3.56
C PRO A 219 -3.27 -9.54 -3.30
N ARG A 220 -3.13 -8.34 -2.75
CA ARG A 220 -1.80 -7.78 -2.44
C ARG A 220 -1.07 -8.65 -1.42
N GLY A 221 0.22 -8.89 -1.66
CA GLY A 221 1.10 -9.75 -0.88
C GLY A 221 1.07 -11.21 -1.29
N LEU A 222 0.16 -11.64 -2.18
CA LEU A 222 0.10 -13.03 -2.64
C LEU A 222 1.27 -13.39 -3.57
N LEU A 223 1.65 -12.46 -4.45
CA LEU A 223 2.77 -12.59 -5.37
C LEU A 223 3.67 -11.35 -5.22
N PRO A 224 4.36 -11.19 -4.08
CA PRO A 224 5.05 -9.96 -3.72
C PRO A 224 6.14 -9.54 -4.73
N TRP A 225 6.74 -10.50 -5.45
CA TRP A 225 7.71 -10.23 -6.52
C TRP A 225 7.09 -9.63 -7.80
N LEU A 226 5.76 -9.63 -7.93
CA LEU A 226 5.03 -8.95 -9.02
C LEU A 226 4.51 -7.57 -8.61
N GLU A 227 4.64 -7.22 -7.33
CA GLU A 227 4.24 -5.91 -6.82
C GLU A 227 5.29 -4.84 -7.15
N PRO A 228 4.96 -3.54 -7.01
CA PRO A 228 5.90 -2.49 -7.36
C PRO A 228 7.26 -2.58 -6.64
N GLU A 229 7.28 -3.10 -5.40
CA GLU A 229 8.47 -3.38 -4.59
C GLU A 229 9.14 -4.73 -4.89
N GLY A 230 8.60 -5.52 -5.83
CA GLY A 230 8.95 -6.92 -6.01
C GLY A 230 10.41 -7.21 -6.37
N ALA A 231 11.17 -6.22 -6.82
CA ALA A 231 12.58 -6.38 -7.18
C ALA A 231 13.49 -6.76 -5.99
N ILE A 232 13.04 -6.56 -4.74
CA ILE A 232 13.78 -6.98 -3.53
C ILE A 232 13.29 -8.32 -2.96
N VAL A 233 12.25 -8.90 -3.56
CA VAL A 233 11.64 -10.15 -3.11
C VAL A 233 11.97 -11.25 -4.11
N ALA A 234 12.58 -12.34 -3.65
CA ALA A 234 12.82 -13.49 -4.51
C ALA A 234 11.49 -14.11 -4.94
N ALA A 235 11.36 -14.40 -6.23
CA ALA A 235 10.23 -15.16 -6.73
C ALA A 235 10.25 -16.58 -6.16
N ASP A 236 9.08 -17.12 -5.85
CA ASP A 236 8.97 -18.52 -5.41
C ASP A 236 9.25 -19.46 -6.59
N PRO A 237 10.33 -20.28 -6.55
CA PRO A 237 10.67 -21.18 -7.65
C PRO A 237 9.64 -22.31 -7.82
N ALA A 238 8.80 -22.59 -6.83
CA ALA A 238 7.71 -23.56 -6.95
C ALA A 238 6.57 -23.04 -7.84
N LEU A 239 6.50 -21.73 -8.08
CA LEU A 239 5.51 -21.12 -8.97
C LEU A 239 5.98 -21.15 -10.43
N GLY A 240 5.18 -21.76 -11.30
CA GLY A 240 5.43 -21.73 -12.73
C GLY A 240 5.30 -20.30 -13.31
N ALA A 241 6.22 -19.91 -14.19
CA ALA A 241 6.24 -18.59 -14.85
C ALA A 241 4.92 -18.22 -15.59
N GLU A 242 4.11 -19.23 -15.94
CA GLU A 242 2.80 -19.09 -16.57
C GLU A 242 1.76 -18.43 -15.67
N LEU A 243 1.80 -18.67 -14.35
CA LEU A 243 0.85 -18.05 -13.42
C LEU A 243 1.14 -16.55 -13.24
N CYS A 244 2.41 -16.16 -13.39
CA CYS A 244 2.87 -14.77 -13.26
C CYS A 244 2.58 -13.91 -14.51
N ARG A 245 2.07 -14.48 -15.61
CA ARG A 245 1.81 -13.76 -16.87
C ARG A 245 0.35 -13.83 -17.25
N GLY A 246 -0.24 -12.72 -17.69
CA GLY A 246 -1.63 -12.66 -18.15
C GLY A 246 -2.67 -12.81 -17.02
N ARG A 247 -3.95 -12.98 -17.37
CA ARG A 247 -5.06 -13.01 -16.39
C ARG A 247 -5.49 -14.44 -16.02
N LEU A 248 -6.15 -14.58 -14.87
CA LEU A 248 -6.83 -15.82 -14.45
C LEU A 248 -8.13 -16.05 -15.22
N PHE A 249 -8.80 -14.97 -15.59
CA PHE A 249 -10.05 -14.94 -16.35
C PHE A 249 -9.93 -13.96 -17.50
N GLU A 250 -10.49 -14.34 -18.65
CA GLU A 250 -10.58 -13.47 -19.83
C GLU A 250 -12.04 -13.06 -20.02
N LEU A 251 -12.28 -11.76 -20.18
CA LEU A 251 -13.62 -11.23 -20.45
C LEU A 251 -13.93 -11.46 -21.93
N GLU A 252 -15.00 -12.18 -22.22
CA GLU A 252 -15.51 -12.42 -23.57
C GLU A 252 -16.45 -11.28 -24.02
N THR A 253 -16.74 -11.20 -25.33
CA THR A 253 -17.55 -10.12 -25.90
C THR A 253 -19.01 -10.12 -25.43
N ASP A 254 -19.49 -11.26 -24.95
CA ASP A 254 -20.84 -11.44 -24.39
C ASP A 254 -20.93 -11.10 -22.88
N GLY A 255 -19.84 -10.62 -22.28
CA GLY A 255 -19.75 -10.32 -20.85
C GLY A 255 -19.63 -11.56 -19.96
N SER A 256 -19.32 -12.73 -20.53
CA SER A 256 -18.92 -13.91 -19.76
C SER A 256 -17.42 -13.90 -19.47
N TYR A 257 -17.01 -14.61 -18.41
CA TYR A 257 -15.61 -14.79 -18.05
C TYR A 257 -15.17 -16.21 -18.41
N ARG A 258 -14.16 -16.33 -19.25
CA ARG A 258 -13.50 -17.60 -19.58
C ARG A 258 -12.37 -17.88 -18.59
N PRO A 259 -12.42 -18.99 -17.84
CA PRO A 259 -11.37 -19.34 -16.89
C PRO A 259 -10.13 -19.90 -17.59
N ASN A 260 -8.95 -19.47 -17.17
CA ASN A 260 -7.70 -20.16 -17.50
C ASN A 260 -7.51 -21.34 -16.53
N VAL A 261 -8.03 -22.51 -16.92
CA VAL A 261 -8.07 -23.71 -16.07
C VAL A 261 -6.69 -24.11 -15.55
N LYS A 262 -5.64 -24.02 -16.39
CA LYS A 262 -4.27 -24.38 -16.00
C LYS A 262 -3.75 -23.47 -14.89
N LYS A 263 -3.95 -22.16 -15.02
CA LYS A 263 -3.52 -21.19 -14.00
C LYS A 263 -4.30 -21.33 -12.70
N LEU A 264 -5.61 -21.52 -12.79
CA LEU A 264 -6.44 -21.73 -11.60
C LEU A 264 -6.01 -22.98 -10.81
N GLN A 265 -5.63 -24.07 -11.50
CA GLN A 265 -5.10 -25.26 -10.85
C GLN A 265 -3.75 -25.01 -10.18
N GLN A 266 -2.83 -24.32 -10.87
CA GLN A 266 -1.53 -23.95 -10.29
C GLN A 266 -1.69 -23.05 -9.07
N LEU A 267 -2.52 -22.02 -9.17
CA LEU A 267 -2.81 -21.10 -8.09
C LEU A 267 -3.47 -21.80 -6.89
N ARG A 268 -4.41 -22.70 -7.15
CA ARG A 268 -5.04 -23.50 -6.10
C ARG A 268 -4.03 -24.35 -5.34
N ALA A 269 -3.13 -25.04 -6.06
CA ALA A 269 -2.08 -25.83 -5.43
C ALA A 269 -1.14 -24.95 -4.59
N TYR A 270 -0.79 -23.76 -5.11
CA TYR A 270 0.03 -22.81 -4.37
C TYR A 270 -0.65 -22.30 -3.09
N LEU A 271 -1.91 -21.88 -3.18
CA LEU A 271 -2.70 -21.44 -2.03
C LEU A 271 -2.83 -22.54 -0.98
N GLN A 272 -2.96 -23.80 -1.39
CA GLN A 272 -2.99 -24.94 -0.46
C GLN A 272 -1.65 -25.10 0.29
N THR A 273 -0.51 -24.92 -0.38
CA THR A 273 0.80 -24.94 0.25
C THR A 273 0.98 -23.79 1.24
N LEU A 274 0.57 -22.58 0.86
CA LEU A 274 0.60 -21.41 1.75
C LEU A 274 -0.28 -21.64 2.98
N LEU A 275 -1.52 -22.12 2.78
CA LEU A 275 -2.45 -22.41 3.85
C LEU A 275 -1.92 -23.44 4.86
N ALA A 276 -1.19 -24.45 4.40
CA ALA A 276 -0.57 -25.42 5.29
C ALA A 276 0.48 -24.80 6.23
N GLN A 277 0.98 -23.61 5.92
CA GLN A 277 1.95 -22.86 6.72
C GLN A 277 1.33 -21.71 7.51
N MET A 278 0.05 -21.39 7.27
CA MET A 278 -0.66 -20.31 7.95
C MET A 278 -1.37 -20.80 9.22
N GLN A 279 -1.45 -19.93 10.23
CA GLN A 279 -2.26 -20.19 11.43
C GLN A 279 -3.76 -20.01 11.18
N GLN A 280 -4.14 -19.20 10.17
CA GLN A 280 -5.53 -18.98 9.80
C GLN A 280 -5.95 -19.95 8.69
N SER A 281 -7.02 -20.72 8.94
CA SER A 281 -7.67 -21.54 7.92
C SER A 281 -8.55 -20.68 7.01
N PHE A 282 -8.60 -21.02 5.71
CA PHE A 282 -9.57 -20.46 4.75
C PHE A 282 -10.73 -21.41 4.48
N GLU A 283 -10.97 -22.42 5.33
CA GLU A 283 -12.16 -23.28 5.21
C GLU A 283 -13.45 -22.54 5.60
N GLU A 284 -13.36 -21.62 6.56
CA GLU A 284 -14.46 -20.78 7.00
C GLU A 284 -14.05 -19.30 6.91
N PRO A 285 -15.00 -18.38 6.68
CA PRO A 285 -14.72 -16.96 6.80
C PRO A 285 -14.23 -16.64 8.21
N ALA A 286 -13.44 -15.58 8.36
CA ALA A 286 -12.92 -15.19 9.67
C ALA A 286 -14.09 -14.90 10.61
N VAL A 287 -14.28 -15.78 11.59
CA VAL A 287 -15.27 -15.56 12.65
C VAL A 287 -14.58 -14.77 13.74
N PHE A 288 -15.25 -13.74 14.24
CA PHE A 288 -14.81 -13.00 15.40
C PHE A 288 -15.71 -13.36 16.60
N PRO A 289 -15.59 -14.57 17.18
CA PRO A 289 -16.54 -15.09 18.17
C PRO A 289 -16.63 -14.24 19.44
N ASP A 290 -15.51 -13.69 19.92
CA ASP A 290 -15.48 -12.75 21.06
C ASP A 290 -16.02 -11.36 20.72
N LEU A 291 -16.31 -11.09 19.44
CA LEU A 291 -16.95 -9.86 18.97
C LEU A 291 -18.47 -10.01 18.76
N LEU A 292 -19.03 -11.22 18.92
CA LEU A 292 -20.46 -11.52 18.76
C LEU A 292 -21.26 -11.50 20.08
N VAL A 293 -20.60 -11.36 21.23
CA VAL A 293 -21.31 -11.23 22.52
C VAL A 293 -21.66 -9.76 22.75
N GLU A 294 -22.85 -9.37 22.30
CA GLU A 294 -23.70 -8.43 23.05
C GLU A 294 -25.09 -9.07 23.14
N GLY A 295 -25.45 -9.51 24.35
CA GLY A 295 -26.78 -10.02 24.63
C GLY A 295 -26.83 -11.17 25.63
N SER A 296 -26.65 -10.86 26.92
CA SER A 296 -27.49 -11.47 27.95
C SER A 296 -27.71 -10.40 29.05
N PRO A 297 -28.96 -10.21 29.49
CA PRO A 297 -29.36 -9.15 30.42
C PRO A 297 -28.68 -9.22 31.78
#